data_AF-A0A935WPC7-F1
#
_entry.id   AF-A0A935WPC7-F1
#
_cell.length_a   1.000
_cell.length_b   1.000
_cell.length_c   1.000
_cell.angle_alpha   90.00
_cell.angle_beta   90.00
_cell.angle_gamma   90.00
#
_symmetry.space_group_name_H-M   'P 1'
#
loop_
_entity.id
_entity.type
_entity.pdbx_description
1 polymer ?
#
loop_
_entity_poly.entity_id
_entity_poly.type
_entity_poly.pdbx_seq_one_letter_code
_entity_poly.pdbx_strand_id
1 'polypeptide(L)' 'MKKILAVAAVAAATFTAASFVSPSSAEAAYCEARSAYASGWGSGNINYARRRALQECAIRTPRGYTCYITGCRY' A
#
# COMPACT_ATOMS: atom_id res chain seq x y z
N MET A 1 21.30 52.25 -33.89
CA MET A 1 21.97 51.69 -32.71
C MET A 1 21.10 51.96 -31.48
N LYS A 2 20.47 50.92 -30.92
CA LYS A 2 19.76 50.97 -29.64
C LYS A 2 19.88 49.59 -29.01
N LYS A 3 20.80 49.48 -28.06
CA LYS A 3 20.84 48.40 -27.07
C LYS A 3 19.67 48.65 -26.12
N ILE A 4 19.10 47.60 -25.53
CA ILE A 4 18.70 47.49 -24.12
C ILE A 4 17.80 46.24 -23.96
N LEU A 5 18.39 45.23 -23.32
CA LEU A 5 17.89 44.46 -22.16
C LEU A 5 16.42 44.03 -22.15
N ALA A 6 16.18 42.72 -21.98
CA ALA A 6 15.67 42.17 -20.71
C ALA A 6 15.39 40.67 -20.85
N VAL A 7 16.21 39.87 -20.18
CA VAL A 7 15.90 38.48 -19.79
C VAL A 7 15.04 38.59 -18.53
N ALA A 8 13.79 38.12 -18.56
CA ALA A 8 13.05 37.72 -17.36
C ALA A 8 11.76 36.95 -17.71
N ALA A 9 11.75 35.69 -17.28
CA ALA A 9 10.65 34.97 -16.62
C ALA A 9 9.22 35.13 -17.16
N VAL A 10 8.60 34.02 -17.58
CA VAL A 10 7.48 33.40 -16.84
C VAL A 10 7.48 31.90 -17.15
N ALA A 11 7.84 31.10 -16.14
CA ALA A 11 7.61 29.67 -16.13
C ALA A 11 6.16 29.38 -15.70
N ALA A 12 5.68 28.23 -16.16
CA ALA A 12 4.60 27.43 -15.59
C ALA A 12 3.16 27.96 -15.69
N ALA A 13 2.38 27.26 -16.53
CA ALA A 13 1.02 26.86 -16.19
C ALA A 13 0.53 25.75 -17.15
N THR A 14 1.15 24.57 -17.10
CA THR A 14 0.47 23.35 -17.57
C THR A 14 -0.64 23.03 -16.57
N PHE A 15 -1.86 23.53 -16.83
CA PHE A 15 -3.05 23.09 -16.12
C PHE A 15 -3.45 21.70 -16.64
N THR A 16 -2.80 20.66 -16.12
CA THR A 16 -3.32 19.30 -16.19
C THR A 16 -4.53 19.21 -15.26
N ALA A 17 -5.72 19.11 -15.84
CA ALA A 17 -6.93 18.77 -15.13
C ALA A 17 -6.77 17.36 -14.53
N ALA A 18 -6.36 17.29 -13.27
CA ALA A 18 -6.42 16.06 -12.49
C ALA A 18 -7.89 15.82 -12.15
N SER A 19 -8.53 14.95 -12.93
CA SER A 19 -9.82 14.37 -12.57
C SER A 19 -9.69 13.71 -11.19
N PHE A 20 -10.40 14.26 -10.21
CA PHE A 20 -10.55 13.66 -8.89
C PHE A 20 -11.36 12.37 -9.04
N VAL A 21 -10.67 11.26 -9.31
CA VAL A 21 -11.24 9.93 -9.19
C VAL A 21 -11.39 9.68 -7.70
N SER A 22 -12.63 9.77 -7.21
CA SER A 22 -12.99 9.31 -5.87
C SER A 22 -12.52 7.85 -5.72
N PRO A 23 -11.65 7.51 -4.75
CA PRO A 23 -11.33 6.12 -4.50
C PRO A 23 -12.62 5.44 -4.04
N SER A 24 -13.15 4.56 -4.89
CA SER A 24 -14.15 3.58 -4.47
C SER A 24 -13.64 2.95 -3.19
N SER A 25 -14.43 3.03 -2.12
CA SER A 25 -14.15 2.50 -0.79
C SER A 25 -13.44 1.16 -0.93
N ALA A 26 -12.11 1.13 -0.81
CA ALA A 26 -11.38 -0.11 -0.88
C ALA A 26 -11.70 -0.84 0.42
N GLU A 27 -12.67 -1.75 0.37
CA GLU A 27 -13.08 -2.56 1.49
C GLU A 27 -11.84 -3.34 1.94
N ALA A 28 -11.27 -2.93 3.07
CA ALA A 28 -9.98 -3.41 3.51
C ALA A 28 -10.17 -4.81 4.12
N ALA A 29 -9.91 -5.83 3.31
CA ALA A 29 -9.88 -7.20 3.79
C ALA A 29 -8.89 -7.35 4.94
N TYR A 30 -9.31 -7.99 6.01
CA TYR A 30 -8.52 -8.36 7.18
C TYR A 30 -8.31 -9.87 7.19
N CYS A 31 -7.07 -10.32 7.22
CA CYS A 31 -6.71 -11.74 7.29
C CYS A 31 -5.87 -12.04 8.53
N GLU A 32 -6.02 -13.26 9.04
CA GLU A 32 -5.25 -13.80 10.16
C GLU A 32 -4.56 -15.11 9.76
N ALA A 33 -3.28 -15.23 10.10
CA ALA A 33 -2.48 -16.43 9.97
C ALA A 33 -2.05 -16.94 11.33
N ARG A 34 -2.01 -18.26 11.51
CA ARG A 34 -1.56 -18.90 12.75
C ARG A 34 -0.61 -20.06 12.50
N SER A 35 0.27 -20.27 13.46
CA SER A 35 1.09 -21.47 13.67
C SER A 35 0.86 -21.98 15.10
N ALA A 36 1.53 -23.07 15.46
CA ALA A 36 1.52 -23.56 16.84
C ALA A 36 2.20 -22.60 17.85
N TYR A 37 2.96 -21.61 17.38
CA TYR A 37 3.78 -20.74 18.23
C TYR A 37 3.41 -19.26 18.15
N ALA A 38 2.86 -18.81 17.02
CA ALA A 38 2.58 -17.41 16.80
C ALA A 38 1.37 -17.19 15.90
N SER A 39 0.91 -15.94 15.88
CA SER A 39 -0.07 -15.45 14.94
C SER A 39 0.43 -14.18 14.24
N GLY A 40 -0.14 -13.94 13.07
CA GLY A 40 0.10 -12.76 12.25
C GLY A 40 -1.21 -12.28 11.65
N TRP A 41 -1.27 -10.99 11.35
CA TRP A 41 -2.45 -10.37 10.77
C TRP A 41 -2.06 -9.39 9.67
N GLY A 42 -3.01 -9.08 8.79
CA GLY A 42 -2.80 -8.15 7.70
C GLY A 42 -4.12 -7.54 7.24
N SER A 43 -4.06 -6.28 6.80
CA SER A 43 -5.21 -5.54 6.29
C SER A 43 -4.90 -4.88 4.94
N GLY A 44 -5.89 -4.77 4.06
CA GLY A 44 -5.77 -4.11 2.76
C GLY A 44 -6.47 -4.92 1.66
N ASN A 45 -5.97 -4.89 0.43
CA ASN A 45 -6.46 -5.82 -0.60
C ASN A 45 -6.28 -7.27 -0.13
N ILE A 46 -7.24 -8.16 -0.41
CA ILE A 46 -7.22 -9.57 0.05
C ILE A 46 -5.88 -10.28 -0.18
N ASN A 47 -5.22 -10.05 -1.31
CA ASN A 47 -3.92 -10.65 -1.62
C ASN A 47 -2.77 -10.04 -0.79
N TYR A 48 -2.86 -8.75 -0.51
CA TYR A 48 -1.91 -8.05 0.37
C TYR A 48 -2.12 -8.49 1.82
N ALA A 49 -3.37 -8.49 2.30
CA ALA A 49 -3.74 -8.90 3.66
C ALA A 49 -3.26 -10.33 3.97
N ARG A 50 -3.47 -11.29 3.05
CA ARG A 50 -2.96 -12.66 3.20
C ARG A 50 -1.45 -12.73 3.30
N ARG A 51 -0.73 -12.07 2.39
CA ARG A 51 0.75 -12.04 2.43
C ARG A 51 1.26 -11.44 3.73
N ARG A 52 0.70 -10.30 4.13
CA ARG A 52 1.09 -9.60 5.36
C ARG A 52 0.84 -10.47 6.59
N ALA A 53 -0.33 -11.13 6.67
CA ALA A 53 -0.65 -12.03 7.77
C ALA A 53 0.34 -13.21 7.86
N LEU A 54 0.63 -13.87 6.73
CA LEU A 54 1.60 -14.97 6.69
C LEU A 54 3.01 -14.52 7.04
N GLN A 55 3.44 -13.35 6.55
CA GLN A 55 4.75 -12.78 6.83
C GLN A 55 4.92 -12.44 8.31
N GLU A 56 3.94 -11.76 8.91
CA GLU A 56 3.95 -11.44 10.34
C GLU A 56 3.98 -12.71 11.20
N CYS A 57 3.22 -13.74 10.83
CA CYS A 57 3.25 -15.02 11.51
C CYS A 57 4.63 -15.70 11.36
N ALA A 58 5.20 -15.72 10.16
CA ALA A 58 6.48 -16.36 9.88
C ALA A 58 7.66 -15.69 10.60
N ILE A 59 7.64 -14.36 10.75
CA ILE A 59 8.69 -13.62 11.49
C ILE A 59 8.70 -14.02 12.97
N ARG A 60 7.52 -14.31 13.55
CA ARG A 60 7.36 -14.65 14.96
C ARG A 60 7.42 -16.16 15.23
N THR A 61 7.39 -16.98 14.20
CA THR A 61 7.37 -18.44 14.31
C THR A 61 8.79 -19.01 14.15
N PRO A 62 9.24 -19.94 15.01
CA PRO A 62 10.53 -20.61 14.84
C PRO A 62 10.64 -21.33 13.49
N ARG A 63 11.87 -21.54 13.01
CA ARG A 63 12.09 -22.31 11.78
C ARG A 63 11.59 -23.75 11.94
N GLY A 64 11.04 -24.30 10.86
CA GLY A 64 10.50 -25.67 10.84
C GLY A 64 8.99 -25.76 11.09
N TYR A 65 8.32 -24.64 11.36
CA TYR A 65 6.86 -24.59 11.50
C TYR A 65 6.21 -23.78 10.38
N THR A 66 5.03 -24.24 9.97
CA THR A 66 4.25 -23.60 8.90
C THR A 66 3.17 -22.71 9.50
N CYS A 67 3.02 -21.52 8.93
CA CYS A 67 1.89 -20.62 9.19
C CYS A 67 0.79 -20.86 8.15
N TYR A 68 -0.46 -20.93 8.61
CA TYR A 68 -1.63 -21.12 7.76
C TYR A 68 -2.61 -19.97 7.94
N ILE A 69 -3.28 -19.57 6.86
CA ILE A 69 -4.41 -18.63 6.96
C ILE A 69 -5.55 -19.33 7.68
N THR A 70 -6.06 -18.70 8.73
CA THR A 70 -7.18 -19.22 9.54
C THR A 70 -8.50 -18.51 9.23
N GLY A 71 -8.44 -17.26 8.76
CA GLY A 71 -9.62 -16.53 8.36
C GLY A 71 -9.28 -15.25 7.61
N CYS A 72 -10.21 -14.83 6.75
CA CYS A 72 -10.21 -13.51 6.13
C CYS A 72 -11.65 -12.96 6.16
N ARG A 73 -11.78 -11.66 6.39
CA ARG A 73 -13.05 -10.90 6.38
C ARG A 73 -12.87 -9.62 5.59
N TYR A 74 -13.96 -9.07 5.06
CA TYR A 74 -14.01 -7.75 4.42
C TYR A 74 -14.57 -6.72 5.40
#